data_AF-A0A9W4MVT7-F1
#
_entry.id   AF-A0A9W4MVT7-F1
#
_cell.length_a   1.000
_cell.length_b   1.000
_cell.length_c   1.000
_cell.angle_alpha   90.00
_cell.angle_beta   90.00
_cell.angle_gamma   90.00
#
_symmetry.space_group_name_H-M   'P 1'
#
loop_
_entity.id
_entity.type
_entity.pdbx_description
1 polymer ?
#
loop_
_entity_poly.entity_id
_entity_poly.type
_entity_poly.pdbx_seq_one_letter_code
_entity_poly.pdbx_strand_id
1 'polypeptide(L)'
;MYRFAFRTGWTALCYLSLNRLLGLLANFALCEERTGDIVILFKFVFEKIDSEETEGMGDIKKLVGDYVLWNLEILMRDTDFQLVLEEMPSLETAFFRRMWK
;
A
#
# COMPACT_ATOMS: atom_id res chain seq x y z
N MET A 1 -2.05 10.88 -9.31
CA MET A 1 -0.84 11.42 -9.98
C MET A 1 0.09 10.31 -10.44
N TYR A 2 0.60 9.44 -9.56
CA TYR A 2 1.51 8.37 -9.98
C TYR A 2 0.96 7.47 -11.10
N ARG A 3 -0.29 6.98 -11.00
CA ARG A 3 -0.91 6.16 -12.07
C ARG A 3 -0.93 6.86 -13.42
N PHE A 4 -1.28 8.14 -13.41
CA PHE A 4 -1.33 8.97 -14.61
C PHE A 4 0.08 9.12 -15.19
N ALA A 5 1.04 9.53 -14.36
CA ALA A 5 2.44 9.70 -14.75
C ALA A 5 3.04 8.42 -15.32
N PHE A 6 2.75 7.28 -14.70
CA PHE A 6 3.22 5.99 -15.16
C PHE A 6 2.64 5.66 -16.55
N ARG A 7 1.32 5.78 -16.73
CA ARG A 7 0.65 5.54 -18.01
C ARG A 7 1.14 6.45 -19.14
N THR A 8 1.57 7.67 -18.82
CA THR A 8 2.08 8.63 -19.80
C THR A 8 3.59 8.61 -19.97
N GLY A 9 4.32 7.71 -19.27
CA GLY A 9 5.77 7.63 -19.31
C GLY A 9 6.50 8.82 -18.66
N TRP A 10 5.83 9.57 -17.78
CA TRP A 10 6.37 10.75 -17.12
C TRP A 10 7.16 10.38 -15.86
N THR A 11 8.35 9.81 -16.06
CA THR A 11 9.22 9.29 -14.98
C THR A 11 9.47 10.28 -13.86
N ALA A 12 9.72 11.56 -14.18
CA ALA A 12 9.95 12.59 -13.17
C ALA A 12 8.73 12.77 -12.24
N LEU A 13 7.51 12.71 -12.81
CA LEU A 13 6.29 12.84 -12.03
C LEU A 13 5.98 11.57 -11.21
N CYS A 14 6.39 10.39 -11.69
CA CYS A 14 6.38 9.17 -10.89
C CYS A 14 7.28 9.32 -9.66
N TYR A 15 8.52 9.73 -9.85
CA TYR A 15 9.50 9.94 -8.77
C TYR A 15 9.01 10.98 -7.75
N LEU A 16 8.51 12.12 -8.22
CA LEU A 16 7.96 13.17 -7.34
C LEU A 16 6.75 12.67 -6.55
N SER A 17 5.85 11.91 -7.19
CA SER A 17 4.68 11.34 -6.52
C SER A 17 5.09 10.32 -5.44
N LEU A 18 6.07 9.47 -5.75
CA LEU A 18 6.57 8.45 -4.83
C LEU A 18 7.30 9.09 -3.64
N ASN A 19 8.20 10.06 -3.89
CA ASN A 19 8.90 10.79 -2.84
C ASN A 19 7.93 11.54 -1.93
N ARG A 20 6.87 12.12 -2.48
CA ARG A 20 5.83 12.76 -1.67
C ARG A 20 5.09 11.75 -0.81
N LEU A 21 4.73 10.59 -1.35
CA LEU A 21 4.09 9.53 -0.56
C LEU A 21 5.01 9.02 0.55
N LEU A 22 6.29 8.79 0.25
CA LEU A 22 7.30 8.40 1.23
C LEU A 22 7.40 9.43 2.35
N GLY A 23 7.51 10.72 2.01
CA GLY A 23 7.56 11.79 3.00
C GLY A 23 6.29 11.89 3.85
N LEU A 24 5.12 11.64 3.26
CA LEU A 24 3.87 11.61 4.02
C LEU A 24 3.84 10.44 5.00
N LEU A 25 4.13 9.22 4.54
CA LEU A 25 4.14 8.02 5.38
C LEU A 25 5.20 8.09 6.48
N ALA A 26 6.39 8.64 6.18
CA ALA A 26 7.46 8.79 7.17
C ALA A 26 7.09 9.76 8.32
N ASN A 27 6.20 10.71 8.07
CA ASN A 27 5.72 11.67 9.07
C ASN A 27 4.32 11.33 9.60
N PHE A 28 3.74 10.22 9.14
CA PHE A 28 2.43 9.77 9.57
C PHE A 28 2.61 8.83 10.77
N ALA A 29 2.35 9.33 11.98
CA ALA A 29 2.27 8.48 13.15
C ALA A 29 0.91 7.76 13.13
N LEU A 30 0.91 6.44 12.92
CA LEU A 30 -0.34 5.67 12.94
C LEU A 30 -0.86 5.55 14.37
N CYS A 31 -2.11 5.94 14.58
CA CYS A 31 -2.89 5.70 15.78
C CYS A 31 -4.21 5.02 15.41
N GLU A 32 -4.91 4.44 16.40
CA GLU A 32 -6.13 3.65 16.18
C GLU A 32 -7.23 4.44 15.46
N GLU A 33 -7.30 5.77 15.62
CA GLU A 33 -8.30 6.61 14.96
C GLU A 33 -8.00 6.91 13.49
N ARG A 34 -6.79 6.58 13.01
CA ARG A 34 -6.28 6.93 11.68
C ARG A 34 -5.96 5.72 10.81
N THR A 35 -6.21 4.51 11.31
CA THR A 35 -6.03 3.26 10.57
C THR A 35 -6.81 3.25 9.26
N GLY A 36 -8.04 3.76 9.26
CA GLY A 36 -8.90 3.82 8.06
C GLY A 36 -8.26 4.51 6.85
N ASP A 37 -7.47 5.56 7.05
CA ASP A 37 -6.76 6.24 5.95
C ASP A 37 -5.76 5.31 5.26
N ILE A 38 -5.05 4.51 6.06
CA ILE A 38 -4.08 3.54 5.58
C ILE A 38 -4.79 2.35 4.94
N VAL A 39 -5.90 1.88 5.50
CA VAL A 39 -6.72 0.80 4.91
C VAL A 39 -7.23 1.20 3.52
N ILE A 40 -7.75 2.43 3.37
CA ILE A 40 -8.22 2.94 2.07
C ILE A 40 -7.06 3.02 1.08
N LEU A 41 -5.90 3.56 1.48
CA LEU A 41 -4.72 3.63 0.62
C LEU A 41 -4.24 2.23 0.22
N PHE A 42 -4.23 1.30 1.16
CA PHE A 42 -3.83 -0.07 0.96
C PHE A 42 -4.75 -0.78 -0.04
N LYS A 43 -6.06 -0.76 0.20
CA LYS A 43 -7.06 -1.28 -0.74
C LYS A 43 -6.86 -0.66 -2.12
N PHE A 44 -6.77 0.67 -2.22
CA PHE A 44 -6.56 1.34 -3.51
C PHE A 44 -5.32 0.85 -4.27
N VAL A 45 -4.20 0.63 -3.59
CA VAL A 45 -2.93 0.20 -4.19
C VAL A 45 -2.97 -1.26 -4.65
N PHE A 46 -3.70 -2.12 -3.93
CA PHE A 46 -3.69 -3.56 -4.16
C PHE A 46 -4.95 -4.10 -4.87
N GLU A 47 -6.10 -3.43 -4.84
CA GLU A 47 -7.40 -3.87 -5.41
C GLU A 47 -7.37 -4.28 -6.90
N LYS A 48 -6.33 -3.89 -7.66
CA LYS A 48 -6.18 -4.23 -9.09
C LYS A 48 -5.05 -5.22 -9.41
N ILE A 49 -4.76 -6.17 -8.50
CA ILE A 49 -3.65 -7.13 -8.66
C ILE A 49 -3.76 -7.99 -9.95
N ASP A 50 -4.96 -8.23 -10.49
CA ASP A 50 -5.15 -9.18 -11.61
C ASP A 50 -5.25 -8.54 -13.01
N SER A 51 -5.11 -7.22 -13.15
CA SER A 51 -5.09 -6.56 -14.46
C SER A 51 -3.66 -6.32 -14.94
N GLU A 52 -3.36 -6.66 -16.20
CA GLU A 52 -2.09 -6.41 -16.91
C GLU A 52 -1.58 -4.95 -16.83
N GLU A 53 -2.43 -3.98 -16.42
CA GLU A 53 -2.07 -2.59 -16.09
C GLU A 53 -1.12 -2.41 -14.87
N THR A 54 -0.63 -3.50 -14.29
CA THR A 54 0.12 -3.51 -13.02
C THR A 54 1.64 -3.43 -13.18
N GLU A 55 2.18 -3.66 -14.40
CA GLU A 55 3.56 -3.27 -14.71
C GLU A 55 3.69 -1.78 -14.39
N GLY A 56 4.42 -1.40 -13.34
CA GLY A 56 4.60 0.01 -12.96
C GLY A 56 4.15 0.42 -11.56
N MET A 57 3.29 -0.34 -10.88
CA MET A 57 2.90 -0.03 -9.49
C MET A 57 3.88 -0.58 -8.43
N GLY A 58 4.97 -1.24 -8.85
CA GLY A 58 5.88 -1.96 -7.96
C GLY A 58 6.41 -1.10 -6.81
N ASP A 59 6.85 0.11 -7.09
CA ASP A 59 7.44 0.99 -6.07
C ASP A 59 6.42 1.48 -5.04
N ILE A 60 5.20 1.84 -5.48
CA ILE A 60 4.11 2.21 -4.56
C ILE A 60 3.65 1.01 -3.75
N LYS A 61 3.48 -0.15 -4.39
CA LYS A 61 3.10 -1.40 -3.70
C LYS A 61 4.12 -1.76 -2.63
N LYS A 62 5.42 -1.66 -2.95
CA LYS A 62 6.49 -1.88 -1.99
C LYS A 62 6.42 -0.89 -0.84
N LEU A 63 6.35 0.41 -1.14
CA LEU A 63 6.33 1.45 -0.11
C LEU A 63 5.15 1.32 0.85
N VAL A 64 3.93 1.19 0.32
CA VAL A 64 2.71 1.05 1.14
C VAL A 64 2.73 -0.28 1.88
N GLY A 65 3.20 -1.36 1.24
CA GLY A 65 3.29 -2.65 1.88
C GLY A 65 4.30 -2.69 3.03
N ASP A 66 5.47 -2.08 2.87
CA ASP A 66 6.48 -2.00 3.92
C ASP A 66 5.96 -1.15 5.10
N TYR A 67 5.23 -0.06 4.83
CA TYR A 67 4.58 0.76 5.86
C TYR A 67 3.49 -0.01 6.64
N VAL A 68 2.63 -0.74 5.94
CA VAL A 68 1.59 -1.60 6.55
C VAL A 68 2.24 -2.69 7.40
N LEU A 69 3.30 -3.32 6.91
CA LEU A 69 4.03 -4.35 7.65
C LEU A 69 4.63 -3.80 8.96
N TRP A 70 5.22 -2.60 8.92
CA TRP A 70 5.74 -1.96 10.14
C TRP A 70 4.67 -1.61 11.17
N ASN A 71 3.43 -1.38 10.72
CA ASN A 71 2.32 -0.98 11.58
C ASN A 71 1.27 -2.09 11.74
N LEU A 72 1.65 -3.34 11.43
CA LEU A 72 0.69 -4.44 11.31
C LEU A 72 -0.05 -4.69 12.62
N GLU A 73 0.59 -4.56 13.77
CA GLU A 73 -0.06 -4.80 15.06
C GLU A 73 -1.28 -3.89 15.28
N ILE A 74 -1.15 -2.61 14.92
CA ILE A 74 -2.24 -1.63 15.05
C ILE A 74 -3.30 -1.91 13.98
N LEU A 75 -2.89 -2.18 12.75
CA LEU A 75 -3.80 -2.45 11.63
C LEU A 75 -4.59 -3.76 11.80
N MET A 76 -4.02 -4.78 12.42
CA MET A 76 -4.72 -6.04 12.71
C MET A 76 -5.85 -5.87 13.73
N ARG A 77 -5.93 -4.75 14.44
CA ARG A 77 -7.07 -4.42 15.31
C ARG A 77 -8.19 -3.71 14.56
N ASP A 78 -7.93 -3.23 13.35
CA ASP A 78 -8.90 -2.58 12.47
C ASP A 78 -9.71 -3.64 11.71
N THR A 79 -11.03 -3.60 11.84
CA THR A 79 -11.93 -4.57 11.22
C THR A 79 -11.97 -4.45 9.70
N ASP A 80 -11.84 -3.23 9.17
CA ASP A 80 -11.86 -3.01 7.72
C ASP A 80 -10.56 -3.52 7.09
N PHE A 81 -9.44 -3.42 7.80
CA PHE A 81 -8.18 -4.03 7.38
C PHE A 81 -8.28 -5.56 7.29
N GLN A 82 -8.89 -6.19 8.30
CA GLN A 82 -9.12 -7.65 8.28
C GLN A 82 -10.00 -8.06 7.08
N LEU A 83 -11.09 -7.34 6.83
CA LEU A 83 -11.96 -7.59 5.66
C LEU A 83 -11.19 -7.47 4.34
N VAL A 84 -10.29 -6.48 4.22
CA VAL A 84 -9.44 -6.34 3.02
C VAL A 84 -8.51 -7.54 2.84
N LEU A 85 -7.97 -8.12 3.91
CA LEU A 85 -7.14 -9.32 3.80
C LEU A 85 -7.95 -10.55 3.39
N GLU A 86 -9.17 -10.71 3.92
CA GLU A 86 -10.09 -11.79 3.55
C GLU A 86 -10.51 -11.69 2.07
N GLU A 87 -10.76 -10.47 1.57
CA GLU A 87 -11.04 -10.21 0.15
C GLU A 87 -9.82 -10.49 -0.74
N MET A 88 -8.61 -10.54 -0.19
CA MET A 88 -7.34 -10.65 -0.94
C MET A 88 -6.38 -11.71 -0.36
N PRO A 89 -6.70 -13.02 -0.43
CA PRO A 89 -5.93 -14.08 0.27
C PRO A 89 -4.48 -14.23 -0.23
N SER A 90 -4.22 -13.90 -1.49
CA SER A 90 -2.88 -13.92 -2.08
C SER A 90 -1.96 -12.89 -1.43
N LEU A 91 -2.52 -11.75 -1.05
CA LEU A 91 -1.83 -10.66 -0.41
C LEU A 91 -1.62 -10.96 1.08
N GLU A 92 -2.64 -11.48 1.76
CA GLU A 92 -2.52 -12.00 3.13
C GLU A 92 -1.33 -12.98 3.23
N THR A 93 -1.30 -13.99 2.37
CA THR A 93 -0.21 -14.98 2.30
C THR A 93 1.17 -14.33 2.07
N ALA A 94 1.24 -13.30 1.22
CA ALA A 94 2.48 -12.59 0.93
C ALA A 94 3.01 -11.80 2.14
N PHE A 95 2.12 -11.18 2.92
CA PHE A 95 2.47 -10.46 4.14
C PHE A 95 2.95 -11.42 5.24
N PHE A 96 2.18 -12.48 5.52
CA PHE A 96 2.59 -13.46 6.53
C PHE A 96 3.91 -14.13 6.16
N ARG A 97 4.12 -14.50 4.89
CA ARG A 97 5.41 -15.06 4.46
C ARG A 97 6.59 -14.11 4.69
N ARG A 98 6.38 -12.79 4.56
CA ARG A 98 7.42 -11.78 4.80
C ARG A 98 7.77 -11.60 6.28
N MET A 99 6.86 -11.88 7.20
CA MET A 99 7.13 -11.79 8.64
C MET A 99 8.02 -12.92 9.17
N TRP A 100 7.99 -14.09 8.54
CA TRP A 100 8.74 -15.29 8.98
C TRP A 100 10.12 -15.44 8.32
N LYS A 101 10.65 -14.38 7.73
CA LYS A 101 12.02 -14.31 7.16
C LYS A 101 12.87 -13.35 7.95
#